data_AF-A0A1G4BEY0-F1
#
_entry.id   AF-A0A1G4BEY0-F1
#
_cell.length_a   1.000
_cell.length_b   1.000
_cell.length_c   1.000
_cell.angle_alpha   90.00
_cell.angle_beta   90.00
_cell.angle_gamma   90.00
#
_symmetry.space_group_name_H-M   'P 1'
#
loop_
_entity.id
_entity.type
_entity.pdbx_description
1 polymer ?
#
loop_
_entity_poly.entity_id
_entity_poly.type
_entity_poly.pdbx_seq_one_letter_code
_entity_poly.pdbx_strand_id
1 'polypeptide(L)'
;MAHPSCLVLNKSSSSTRPSADILSMANYQDAQELVEAVKGTLKENTSATKRFLNAYLLFRKPTVSIATLRPIEVPSLTALPPWKALIRHTAIDEAFTEAVDKPEMMDQGFYNHMVDLYDDVFVDIDQQNDRIVLPQHALVIEYKMSLKAKKIIGGMASVVGGLIVIAVKVGESN
;
A
#
# COMPACT_ATOMS: atom_id res chain seq x y z
N MET A 1 -20.12 20.34 0.16
CA MET A 1 -18.76 20.68 0.61
C MET A 1 -17.85 19.60 0.06
N ALA A 2 -16.69 19.97 -0.45
CA ALA A 2 -15.64 19.03 -0.84
C ALA A 2 -15.26 18.15 0.36
N HIS A 3 -15.14 16.84 0.15
CA HIS A 3 -14.73 15.91 1.21
C HIS A 3 -13.29 15.47 0.97
N PRO A 4 -12.37 15.65 1.96
CA PRO A 4 -10.98 15.25 1.81
C PRO A 4 -10.88 13.79 1.37
N SER A 5 -10.16 13.56 0.27
CA SER A 5 -10.01 12.27 -0.35
C SER A 5 -8.53 12.02 -0.62
N CYS A 6 -8.10 10.77 -0.56
CA CYS A 6 -6.73 10.40 -0.89
C CYS A 6 -6.70 9.42 -2.06
N LEU A 7 -5.69 9.59 -2.92
CA LEU A 7 -5.36 8.61 -3.94
C LEU A 7 -4.38 7.61 -3.34
N VAL A 8 -4.78 6.34 -3.30
CA VAL A 8 -3.96 5.23 -2.82
C VAL A 8 -3.50 4.40 -4.02
N LEU A 9 -2.18 4.27 -4.18
CA LEU A 9 -1.53 3.49 -5.22
C LEU A 9 -0.93 2.22 -4.62
N ASN A 10 -1.43 1.06 -5.02
CA ASN A 10 -0.94 -0.22 -4.53
C ASN A 10 0.18 -0.75 -5.43
N LYS A 11 1.36 -0.94 -4.84
CA LYS A 11 2.53 -1.42 -5.58
C LYS A 11 2.76 -2.91 -5.36
N SER A 12 2.56 -3.65 -6.45
CA SER A 12 2.91 -5.06 -6.57
C SER A 12 4.25 -5.21 -7.30
N SER A 13 5.10 -6.12 -6.82
CA SER A 13 6.40 -6.42 -7.43
C SER A 13 6.28 -6.97 -8.86
N SER A 14 5.11 -7.48 -9.26
CA SER A 14 4.88 -8.06 -10.59
C SER A 14 4.28 -7.10 -11.61
N SER A 15 3.90 -5.88 -11.22
CA SER A 15 3.23 -4.93 -12.11
C SER A 15 4.07 -3.69 -12.38
N THR A 16 4.16 -3.31 -13.66
CA THR A 16 4.77 -2.05 -14.10
C THR A 16 3.82 -0.86 -13.97
N ARG A 17 2.52 -1.11 -13.75
CA ARG A 17 1.48 -0.10 -13.54
C ARG A 17 0.89 -0.20 -12.13
N PRO A 18 0.52 0.92 -11.51
CA PRO A 18 -0.22 0.91 -10.25
C PRO A 18 -1.64 0.37 -10.44
N SER A 19 -2.15 -0.35 -9.44
CA SER A 19 -3.58 -0.30 -9.15
C SER A 19 -3.82 0.89 -8.21
N ALA A 20 -4.99 1.49 -8.32
CA ALA A 20 -5.30 2.70 -7.58
C ALA A 20 -6.74 2.73 -7.11
N ASP A 21 -6.92 3.29 -5.92
CA ASP A 21 -8.20 3.47 -5.26
C ASP A 21 -8.28 4.93 -4.78
N ILE A 22 -9.46 5.55 -4.86
CA ILE A 22 -9.72 6.84 -4.23
C ILE A 22 -10.53 6.56 -2.97
N LEU A 23 -10.01 6.93 -1.82
CA LEU A 23 -10.68 6.79 -0.53
C LEU A 23 -11.12 8.18 -0.06
N SER A 24 -12.43 8.37 0.08
CA SER A 24 -12.99 9.63 0.56
C SER A 24 -13.32 9.53 2.04
N MET A 25 -12.91 10.53 2.84
CA MET A 25 -13.25 10.62 4.26
C MET A 25 -14.76 10.60 4.51
N ALA A 26 -15.59 11.02 3.54
CA ALA A 26 -17.04 10.98 3.66
C ALA A 26 -17.62 9.56 3.82
N ASN A 27 -16.86 8.54 3.40
CA ASN A 27 -17.30 7.15 3.42
C ASN A 27 -16.93 6.42 4.72
N TYR A 28 -16.29 7.11 5.65
CA TYR A 28 -15.77 6.53 6.89
C TYR A 28 -16.28 7.32 8.10
N GLN A 29 -16.46 6.62 9.22
CA GLN A 29 -16.89 7.24 10.48
C GLN A 29 -15.80 8.11 11.07
N ASP A 30 -14.53 7.71 10.91
CA ASP A 30 -13.36 8.43 11.40
C ASP A 30 -12.10 8.14 10.56
N ALA A 31 -11.00 8.81 10.94
CA ALA A 31 -9.70 8.65 10.31
C ALA A 31 -9.08 7.26 10.54
N GLN A 32 -9.43 6.58 11.63
CA GLN A 32 -8.92 5.23 11.90
C GLN A 32 -9.53 4.23 10.91
N GLU A 33 -10.84 4.30 10.67
CA GLU A 33 -11.53 3.45 9.69
C GLU A 33 -10.99 3.68 8.26
N LEU A 34 -10.66 4.94 7.91
CA LEU A 34 -9.98 5.22 6.65
C LEU A 34 -8.60 4.53 6.58
N VAL A 35 -7.77 4.61 7.63
CA VAL A 35 -6.46 3.96 7.67
C VAL A 35 -6.59 2.42 7.63
N GLU A 36 -7.65 1.86 8.20
CA GLU A 36 -7.97 0.44 8.07
C GLU A 36 -8.37 0.07 6.63
N ALA A 37 -9.11 0.93 5.94
CA ALA A 37 -9.44 0.74 4.53
C ALA A 37 -8.19 0.82 3.63
N VAL A 38 -7.29 1.77 3.92
CA VAL A 38 -5.96 1.88 3.30
C VAL A 38 -5.15 0.59 3.47
N LYS A 39 -5.22 -0.05 4.64
CA LYS A 39 -4.64 -1.39 4.87
C LYS A 39 -5.37 -2.48 4.07
N GLY A 40 -6.69 -2.34 3.92
CA GLY A 40 -7.57 -3.23 3.18
C GLY A 40 -7.23 -3.33 1.69
N THR A 41 -6.93 -2.21 1.02
CA THR A 41 -6.59 -2.18 -0.42
C THR A 41 -5.36 -3.06 -0.75
N LEU A 42 -4.41 -3.14 0.19
CA LEU A 42 -3.23 -4.00 0.09
C LEU A 42 -3.58 -5.49 0.25
N LYS A 43 -4.58 -5.81 1.09
CA LYS A 43 -5.04 -7.19 1.35
C LYS A 43 -5.88 -7.74 0.20
N GLU A 44 -6.73 -6.94 -0.43
CA GLU A 44 -7.60 -7.36 -1.54
C GLU A 44 -6.79 -7.73 -2.79
N ASN A 45 -5.68 -7.03 -3.03
CA ASN A 45 -4.74 -7.33 -4.10
C ASN A 45 -3.84 -8.56 -3.83
N THR A 46 -4.02 -9.24 -2.69
CA THR A 46 -3.21 -10.39 -2.28
C THR A 46 -4.11 -11.62 -2.01
N SER A 47 -3.87 -12.74 -2.70
CA SER A 47 -4.63 -13.99 -2.48
C SER A 47 -4.51 -14.48 -1.02
N ALA A 48 -5.51 -15.20 -0.52
CA ALA A 48 -5.54 -15.70 0.86
C ALA A 48 -4.26 -16.48 1.25
N THR A 49 -3.76 -17.32 0.34
CA THR A 49 -2.50 -18.06 0.53
C THR A 49 -1.29 -17.13 0.61
N LYS A 50 -1.21 -16.12 -0.27
CA LYS A 50 -0.14 -15.11 -0.22
C LYS A 50 -0.24 -14.24 1.02
N ARG A 51 -1.45 -13.98 1.53
CA ARG A 51 -1.70 -13.22 2.76
C ARG A 51 -1.18 -13.98 3.98
N PHE A 52 -1.49 -15.27 4.08
CA PHE A 52 -0.95 -16.14 5.12
C PHE A 52 0.59 -16.21 5.05
N LEU A 53 1.14 -16.44 3.86
CA LEU A 53 2.59 -16.45 3.65
C LEU A 53 3.25 -15.11 4.01
N ASN A 54 2.66 -13.98 3.62
CA ASN A 54 3.20 -12.66 3.90
C ASN A 54 3.17 -12.31 5.39
N ALA A 55 2.07 -12.64 6.08
CA ALA A 55 1.88 -12.34 7.50
C ALA A 55 2.70 -13.26 8.41
N TYR A 56 2.70 -14.57 8.14
CA TYR A 56 3.22 -15.58 9.08
C TYR A 56 4.57 -16.19 8.68
N LEU A 57 4.90 -16.25 7.40
CA LEU A 57 6.14 -16.89 6.91
C LEU A 57 7.20 -15.88 6.46
N LEU A 58 6.80 -14.78 5.83
CA LEU A 58 7.72 -13.79 5.25
C LEU A 58 7.85 -12.51 6.07
N PHE A 59 7.06 -12.37 7.16
CA PHE A 59 7.03 -11.19 8.04
C PHE A 59 7.06 -9.87 7.25
N ARG A 60 6.27 -9.80 6.17
CA ARG A 60 6.19 -8.60 5.34
C ARG A 60 5.28 -7.59 6.02
N LYS A 61 5.81 -6.41 6.28
CA LYS A 61 5.05 -5.29 6.82
C LYS A 61 4.57 -4.40 5.68
N PRO A 62 3.40 -3.77 5.79
CA PRO A 62 3.07 -2.68 4.89
C PRO A 62 4.14 -1.61 5.03
N THR A 63 4.42 -0.92 3.94
CA THR A 63 5.21 0.30 3.91
C THR A 63 4.39 1.30 3.14
N VAL A 64 4.15 2.44 3.78
CA VAL A 64 3.48 3.58 3.18
C VAL A 64 4.55 4.59 2.79
N SER A 65 4.38 5.20 1.63
CA SER A 65 5.24 6.25 1.14
C SER A 65 4.37 7.34 0.52
N ILE A 66 4.70 8.59 0.76
CA ILE A 66 4.07 9.72 0.07
C ILE A 66 4.79 9.90 -1.25
N ALA A 67 4.05 9.83 -2.35
CA ALA A 67 4.57 10.00 -3.69
C ALA A 67 4.14 11.33 -4.28
N THR A 68 5.09 12.07 -4.83
CA THR A 68 4.81 13.23 -5.69
C THR A 68 4.53 12.74 -7.11
N LEU A 69 3.32 12.99 -7.59
CA LEU A 69 2.86 12.60 -8.92
C LEU A 69 3.27 13.63 -9.96
N ARG A 70 3.37 13.19 -11.23
CA ARG A 70 3.42 14.11 -12.36
C ARG A 70 2.02 14.68 -12.60
N PRO A 71 1.90 15.96 -12.98
CA PRO A 71 0.61 16.54 -13.32
C PRO A 71 0.11 15.91 -14.62
N ILE A 72 -0.84 14.99 -14.50
CA ILE A 72 -1.48 14.30 -15.60
C ILE A 72 -2.98 14.15 -15.28
N GLU A 73 -3.77 14.09 -16.34
CA GLU A 73 -5.18 13.73 -16.27
C GLU A 73 -5.34 12.33 -16.86
N VAL A 74 -6.21 11.53 -16.25
CA VAL A 74 -6.52 10.19 -16.74
C VAL A 74 -8.02 10.01 -16.90
N PRO A 75 -8.47 9.25 -17.91
CA PRO A 75 -9.90 8.97 -18.10
C PRO A 75 -10.46 8.03 -17.02
N SER A 76 -9.60 7.24 -16.37
CA SER A 76 -9.96 6.33 -15.28
C SER A 76 -8.74 5.91 -14.47
N LEU A 77 -8.94 5.41 -13.25
CA LEU A 77 -7.88 4.82 -12.42
C LEU A 77 -7.25 3.55 -13.04
N THR A 78 -7.96 2.88 -13.95
CA THR A 78 -7.43 1.72 -14.69
C THR A 78 -6.47 2.13 -15.82
N ALA A 79 -6.51 3.38 -16.26
CA ALA A 79 -5.69 3.92 -17.35
C ALA A 79 -4.42 4.62 -16.86
N LEU A 80 -4.01 4.43 -15.60
CA LEU A 80 -2.81 5.05 -15.05
C LEU A 80 -1.54 4.65 -15.83
N PRO A 81 -0.61 5.60 -16.05
CA PRO A 81 0.65 5.28 -16.70
C PRO A 81 1.54 4.41 -15.79
N PRO A 82 2.60 3.80 -16.35
CA PRO A 82 3.56 3.04 -15.57
C PRO A 82 4.21 3.89 -14.46
N TRP A 83 4.63 3.24 -13.37
CA TRP A 83 5.20 3.90 -12.18
C TRP A 83 6.26 4.97 -12.48
N LYS A 84 7.19 4.68 -13.41
CA LYS A 84 8.28 5.59 -13.80
C LYS A 84 7.80 6.88 -14.48
N ALA A 85 6.65 6.81 -15.14
CA ALA A 85 6.03 7.96 -15.80
C ALA A 85 5.06 8.68 -14.86
N LEU A 86 4.46 7.98 -13.89
CA LEU A 86 3.52 8.55 -12.93
C LEU A 86 4.22 9.30 -11.79
N ILE A 87 5.26 8.70 -11.20
CA ILE A 87 5.89 9.19 -9.97
C ILE A 87 7.16 9.98 -10.27
N ARG A 88 7.31 11.15 -9.65
CA ARG A 88 8.57 11.93 -9.66
C ARG A 88 9.46 11.55 -8.49
N HIS A 89 8.88 11.48 -7.30
CA HIS A 89 9.58 11.24 -6.05
C HIS A 89 8.71 10.44 -5.09
N THR A 90 9.34 9.70 -4.19
CA THR A 90 8.68 8.99 -3.09
C THR A 90 9.50 9.14 -1.82
N ALA A 91 8.83 9.49 -0.72
CA ALA A 91 9.41 9.49 0.62
C ALA A 91 8.67 8.45 1.48
N ILE A 92 9.39 7.65 2.25
CA ILE A 92 8.77 6.71 3.18
C ILE A 92 8.18 7.52 4.34
N ASP A 93 6.94 7.19 4.70
CA ASP A 93 6.29 7.78 5.86
C ASP A 93 6.21 6.74 6.97
N GLU A 94 7.03 6.90 8.01
CA GLU A 94 7.11 5.92 9.11
C GLU A 94 5.86 5.97 10.00
N ALA A 95 5.32 7.16 10.26
CA ALA A 95 4.13 7.33 11.10
C ALA A 95 2.90 6.73 10.43
N PHE A 96 2.68 7.02 9.15
CA PHE A 96 1.58 6.45 8.37
C PHE A 96 1.79 4.95 8.15
N THR A 97 3.04 4.49 7.99
CA THR A 97 3.36 3.05 7.93
C THR A 97 2.96 2.34 9.22
N GLU A 98 3.27 2.92 10.38
CA GLU A 98 2.89 2.37 11.67
C GLU A 98 1.36 2.36 11.85
N ALA A 99 0.70 3.45 11.48
CA ALA A 99 -0.75 3.55 11.50
C ALA A 99 -1.43 2.47 10.63
N VAL A 100 -0.88 2.17 9.45
CA VAL A 100 -1.40 1.09 8.59
C VAL A 100 -1.03 -0.31 9.13
N ASP A 101 0.17 -0.49 9.70
CA ASP A 101 0.59 -1.78 10.29
C ASP A 101 -0.27 -2.15 11.50
N LYS A 102 -0.54 -1.18 12.38
CA LYS A 102 -1.22 -1.36 13.67
C LYS A 102 -2.15 -0.17 14.01
N PRO A 103 -3.29 -0.03 13.32
CA PRO A 103 -4.20 1.09 13.56
C PRO A 103 -4.63 1.23 15.03
N GLU A 104 -4.89 0.10 15.69
CA GLU A 104 -5.34 0.05 17.07
C GLU A 104 -4.29 0.49 18.11
N MET A 105 -3.01 0.59 17.73
CA MET A 105 -1.91 0.98 18.63
C MET A 105 -1.48 2.44 18.48
N MET A 106 -2.05 3.17 17.51
CA MET A 106 -1.71 4.58 17.29
C MET A 106 -2.37 5.49 18.31
N ASP A 107 -1.69 6.60 18.61
CA ASP A 107 -2.25 7.66 19.44
C ASP A 107 -3.45 8.34 18.76
N GLN A 108 -4.51 8.63 19.52
CA GLN A 108 -5.70 9.30 19.02
C GLN A 108 -5.39 10.70 18.45
N GLY A 109 -4.36 11.37 18.97
CA GLY A 109 -3.87 12.64 18.43
C GLY A 109 -3.41 12.52 16.98
N PHE A 110 -2.82 11.40 16.57
CA PHE A 110 -2.49 11.15 15.16
C PHE A 110 -3.75 11.18 14.30
N TYR A 111 -4.81 10.46 14.69
CA TYR A 111 -6.05 10.40 13.92
C TYR A 111 -6.80 11.73 13.89
N ASN A 112 -6.81 12.44 15.01
CA ASN A 112 -7.46 13.75 15.11
C ASN A 112 -6.79 14.81 14.22
N HIS A 113 -5.47 14.71 14.02
CA HIS A 113 -4.70 15.67 13.22
C HIS A 113 -4.29 15.14 11.85
N MET A 114 -4.69 13.92 11.48
CA MET A 114 -4.19 13.26 10.27
C MET A 114 -4.46 14.10 9.01
N VAL A 115 -5.67 14.64 8.85
CA VAL A 115 -6.02 15.45 7.67
C VAL A 115 -5.19 16.74 7.62
N ASP A 116 -4.92 17.36 8.78
CA ASP A 116 -4.10 18.58 8.85
C ASP A 116 -2.61 18.30 8.63
N LEU A 117 -2.11 17.14 9.09
CA LEU A 117 -0.72 16.71 8.93
C LEU A 117 -0.39 16.29 7.50
N TYR A 118 -1.40 15.88 6.74
CA TYR A 118 -1.28 15.36 5.38
C TYR A 118 -2.23 16.11 4.43
N ASP A 119 -2.37 17.42 4.61
CA ASP A 119 -3.31 18.28 3.87
C ASP A 119 -3.07 18.27 2.35
N ASP A 120 -1.84 18.04 1.94
CA ASP A 120 -1.39 17.92 0.55
C ASP A 120 -1.65 16.53 -0.06
N VAL A 121 -1.98 15.52 0.77
CA VAL A 121 -2.36 14.16 0.38
C VAL A 121 -3.88 13.97 0.42
N PHE A 122 -4.55 14.55 1.43
CA PHE A 122 -6.00 14.49 1.60
C PHE A 122 -6.65 15.73 0.99
N VAL A 123 -6.83 15.70 -0.32
CA VAL A 123 -7.37 16.80 -1.10
C VAL A 123 -8.71 16.45 -1.72
N ASP A 124 -9.40 17.44 -2.26
CA ASP A 124 -10.55 17.14 -3.12
C ASP A 124 -10.06 16.55 -4.44
N ILE A 125 -10.58 15.37 -4.81
CA ILE A 125 -10.24 14.70 -6.06
C ILE A 125 -11.45 14.78 -6.97
N ASP A 126 -11.48 15.85 -7.75
CA ASP A 126 -12.56 16.13 -8.68
C ASP A 126 -12.44 15.32 -9.97
N GLN A 127 -13.59 14.89 -10.48
CA GLN A 127 -13.74 14.53 -11.88
C GLN A 127 -14.15 15.77 -12.68
N GLN A 128 -13.28 16.19 -13.60
CA GLN A 128 -13.56 17.28 -14.52
C GLN A 128 -13.61 16.74 -15.94
N ASN A 129 -14.70 17.02 -16.68
CA ASN A 129 -14.84 16.64 -18.09
C ASN A 129 -14.58 15.14 -18.35
N ASP A 130 -15.18 14.26 -17.53
CA ASP A 130 -14.99 12.79 -17.58
C ASP A 130 -13.54 12.33 -17.36
N ARG A 131 -12.70 13.18 -16.76
CA ARG A 131 -11.31 12.88 -16.42
C ARG A 131 -11.05 13.12 -14.95
N ILE A 132 -10.16 12.30 -14.40
CA ILE A 132 -9.65 12.43 -13.06
C ILE A 132 -8.37 13.27 -13.15
N VAL A 133 -8.37 14.43 -12.52
CA VAL A 133 -7.16 15.22 -12.29
C VAL A 133 -6.44 14.55 -11.11
N LEU A 134 -5.24 14.02 -11.35
CA LEU A 134 -4.51 13.38 -10.25
C LEU A 134 -4.01 14.42 -9.24
N PRO A 135 -4.13 14.16 -7.94
CA PRO A 135 -3.58 15.04 -6.91
C PRO A 135 -2.05 15.11 -7.03
N GLN A 136 -1.47 16.17 -6.48
CA GLN A 136 -0.02 16.32 -6.48
C GLN A 136 0.66 15.20 -5.66
N HIS A 137 0.04 14.79 -4.55
CA HIS A 137 0.54 13.72 -3.70
C HIS A 137 -0.45 12.57 -3.59
N ALA A 138 0.10 11.36 -3.45
CA ALA A 138 -0.66 10.14 -3.28
C ALA A 138 0.05 9.21 -2.29
N LEU A 139 -0.73 8.36 -1.60
CA LEU A 139 -0.19 7.31 -0.76
C LEU A 139 0.20 6.13 -1.64
N VAL A 140 1.46 5.70 -1.58
CA VAL A 140 1.93 4.46 -2.21
C VAL A 140 2.12 3.41 -1.13
N ILE A 141 1.48 2.25 -1.32
CA ILE A 141 1.50 1.18 -0.32
C ILE A 141 2.06 -0.09 -0.95
N GLU A 142 3.01 -0.70 -0.27
CA GLU A 142 3.64 -1.92 -0.72
C GLU A 142 4.01 -2.85 0.44
N TYR A 143 3.98 -4.16 0.21
CA TYR A 143 4.55 -5.11 1.17
C TYR A 143 6.05 -5.21 0.98
N LYS A 144 6.83 -4.62 1.90
CA LYS A 144 8.28 -4.90 2.00
C LYS A 144 8.55 -6.00 3.00
N MET A 145 9.54 -6.84 2.69
CA MET A 145 10.15 -7.67 3.73
C MET A 145 10.83 -6.78 4.76
N SER A 146 10.54 -7.00 6.04
CA SER A 146 11.27 -6.33 7.11
C SER A 146 12.78 -6.62 7.01
N LEU A 147 13.63 -5.66 7.40
CA LEU A 147 15.10 -5.84 7.41
C LEU A 147 15.53 -7.05 8.26
N LYS A 148 14.80 -7.35 9.34
CA LYS A 148 15.01 -8.54 10.18
C LYS A 148 14.71 -9.83 9.40
N ALA A 149 13.60 -9.88 8.65
CA ALA A 149 13.27 -11.02 7.79
C ALA A 149 14.25 -11.19 6.62
N LYS A 150 14.75 -10.10 6.01
CA LYS A 150 15.82 -10.17 4.99
C LYS A 150 17.10 -10.82 5.54
N LYS A 151 17.50 -10.49 6.78
CA LYS A 151 18.66 -11.12 7.44
C LYS A 151 18.43 -12.60 7.74
N ILE A 152 17.23 -12.95 8.21
CA ILE A 152 16.87 -14.35 8.49
C ILE A 152 16.81 -15.18 7.20
N ILE A 153 16.24 -14.65 6.11
CA ILE A 153 16.20 -15.33 4.80
C ILE A 153 17.59 -15.40 4.17
N GLY A 154 18.45 -14.40 4.34
CA GLY A 154 19.86 -14.47 3.93
C GLY A 154 20.64 -15.58 4.63
N GLY A 155 20.32 -15.86 5.91
CA GLY A 155 20.85 -17.02 6.64
C GLY A 155 20.15 -18.34 6.30
N MET A 156 18.84 -18.31 6.03
CA MET A 156 18.03 -19.49 5.70
C MET A 156 18.10 -19.92 4.23
N ALA A 157 18.56 -19.09 3.30
CA ALA A 157 18.78 -19.51 1.91
C ALA A 157 19.78 -20.68 1.82
N SER A 158 20.66 -20.83 2.81
CA SER A 158 21.54 -22.01 2.95
C SER A 158 20.83 -23.27 3.47
N VAL A 159 19.65 -23.15 4.08
CA VAL A 159 18.93 -24.27 4.74
C VAL A 159 17.65 -24.65 3.97
N VAL A 160 16.98 -23.66 3.38
CA VAL A 160 15.71 -23.83 2.64
C VAL A 160 15.90 -24.52 1.29
N GLY A 161 17.10 -24.46 0.71
CA GLY A 161 17.46 -25.31 -0.45
C GLY A 161 17.30 -26.80 -0.17
N GLY A 162 17.44 -27.24 1.10
CA GLY A 162 17.20 -28.62 1.50
C GLY A 162 15.72 -28.95 1.75
N LEU A 163 14.94 -28.03 2.32
CA LEU A 163 13.55 -28.29 2.72
C LEU A 163 12.54 -28.21 1.56
N ILE A 164 12.76 -27.35 0.57
CA ILE A 164 11.89 -27.28 -0.62
C ILE A 164 12.01 -28.56 -1.46
N VAL A 165 13.21 -29.15 -1.55
CA VAL A 165 13.42 -30.41 -2.27
C VAL A 165 12.68 -31.57 -1.59
N ILE A 166 12.60 -31.59 -0.25
CA ILE A 166 11.90 -32.64 0.50
C ILE A 166 10.38 -32.53 0.30
N ALA A 167 9.83 -31.32 0.30
CA ALA A 167 8.38 -31.11 0.14
C ALA A 167 7.87 -31.49 -1.27
N VAL A 168 8.66 -31.25 -2.33
CA VAL A 168 8.29 -31.64 -3.70
C VAL A 168 8.36 -33.16 -3.88
N LYS A 169 9.36 -33.84 -3.28
CA LYS A 169 9.55 -35.29 -3.44
C LYS A 169 8.52 -36.14 -2.70
N VAL A 170 7.93 -35.63 -1.61
CA VAL A 170 6.86 -36.33 -0.86
C VAL A 170 5.51 -36.22 -1.60
N GLY A 171 5.31 -35.20 -2.44
CA GLY A 171 4.10 -35.04 -3.25
C GLY A 171 4.03 -35.91 -4.51
N GLU A 172 5.15 -36.45 -4.98
CA GLU A 172 5.19 -37.34 -6.17
C GLU A 172 5.10 -38.83 -5.83
N SER A 173 5.07 -39.20 -4.54
CA SER A 173 5.05 -40.61 -4.10
C SER A 173 3.70 -41.07 -3.53
N ASN A 174 2.61 -40.34 -3.81
CA ASN A 174 1.22 -40.77 -3.56
C ASN A 174 0.40 -40.72 -4.84
#